data_AF-A0A5N5SQM3-F1
#
_entry.id   AF-A0A5N5SQM3-F1
#
_cell.length_a   1.000
_cell.length_b   1.000
_cell.length_c   1.000
_cell.angle_alpha   90.00
_cell.angle_beta   90.00
_cell.angle_gamma   90.00
#
_symmetry.space_group_name_H-M   'P 1'
#
loop_
_entity.id
_entity.type
_entity.pdbx_description
1 polymer ?
#
loop_
_entity_poly.entity_id
_entity_poly.type
_entity_poly.pdbx_seq_one_letter_code
_entity_poly.pdbx_strand_id
1 'polypeptide(L)'
;MKLILTSFYIHNRLMKRAWINIMLLKFDEAREDAYRSLQYHFDPSVMWNSYEVLGHCYAKIGKHNTAEGFFSQALERLKKSNLDQKRKTVTEMRINSIFKKIKGRKDIGGAAKNITEVLTTPQVSYGVNETLMCATDAVEVNVKEKTDRGLYATKDIDPGDVIMVEKPFVSVLCRENFETHCINCFKRLKSPIPCDTCSRVWFCSEECLKDTNGLHSSECRVLHLLYESEICKVTPAPLVLR
;
A
#
# COMPACT_ATOMS: atom_id res chain seq x y z
N MET A 1 9.21 -0.65 -27.90
CA MET A 1 7.87 -0.10 -28.23
C MET A 1 6.75 -0.59 -27.28
N LYS A 2 6.61 -1.90 -27.01
CA LYS A 2 5.59 -2.43 -26.07
C LYS A 2 5.68 -1.87 -24.64
N LEU A 3 6.87 -1.76 -24.06
CA LEU A 3 7.10 -1.24 -22.68
C LEU A 3 6.71 0.24 -22.51
N ILE A 4 6.81 1.05 -23.58
CA ILE A 4 6.49 2.49 -23.54
C ILE A 4 4.96 2.69 -23.56
N LEU A 5 4.25 1.87 -24.34
CA LEU A 5 2.79 1.91 -24.43
C LEU A 5 2.11 1.40 -23.16
N THR A 6 2.66 0.34 -22.53
CA THR A 6 2.13 -0.15 -21.24
C THR A 6 2.34 0.86 -20.12
N SER A 7 3.52 1.47 -20.06
CA SER A 7 3.81 2.55 -19.13
C SER A 7 2.81 3.73 -19.28
N PHE A 8 2.58 4.20 -20.52
CA PHE A 8 1.63 5.29 -20.82
C PHE A 8 0.22 4.99 -20.35
N TYR A 9 -0.21 3.75 -20.51
CA TYR A 9 -1.53 3.32 -20.10
C TYR A 9 -1.69 3.24 -18.58
N ILE A 10 -0.67 2.74 -17.88
CA ILE A 10 -0.64 2.64 -16.40
C ILE A 10 -0.71 4.04 -15.79
N HIS A 11 0.10 4.98 -16.27
CA HIS A 11 0.07 6.36 -15.79
C HIS A 11 -1.30 7.02 -15.96
N ASN A 12 -1.91 6.90 -17.13
CA ASN A 12 -3.24 7.47 -17.36
C ASN A 12 -4.29 6.87 -16.42
N ARG A 13 -4.21 5.56 -16.13
CA ARG A 13 -5.09 4.92 -15.15
C ARG A 13 -4.86 5.45 -13.74
N LEU A 14 -3.61 5.52 -13.30
CA LEU A 14 -3.24 6.06 -12.00
C LEU A 14 -3.68 7.51 -11.85
N MET A 15 -3.51 8.36 -12.88
CA MET A 15 -3.88 9.78 -12.79
C MET A 15 -5.39 9.97 -12.80
N LYS A 16 -6.14 9.19 -13.59
CA LYS A 16 -7.61 9.19 -13.50
C LYS A 16 -8.08 8.80 -12.10
N ARG A 17 -7.50 7.74 -11.51
CA ARG A 17 -7.81 7.32 -10.14
C ARG A 17 -7.43 8.38 -9.11
N ALA A 18 -6.26 9.01 -9.26
CA ALA A 18 -5.79 10.06 -8.38
C ALA A 18 -6.74 11.27 -8.37
N TRP A 19 -7.21 11.71 -9.53
CA TRP A 19 -8.20 12.79 -9.62
C TRP A 19 -9.53 12.43 -8.97
N ILE A 20 -10.01 11.19 -9.15
CA ILE A 20 -11.20 10.70 -8.45
C ILE A 20 -10.98 10.73 -6.93
N ASN A 21 -9.82 10.28 -6.46
CA ASN A 21 -9.46 10.31 -5.04
C ASN A 21 -9.41 11.75 -4.48
N ILE A 22 -8.90 12.72 -5.25
CA ILE A 22 -8.99 14.15 -4.88
C ILE A 22 -10.45 14.60 -4.74
N MET A 23 -11.33 14.23 -5.68
CA MET A 23 -12.75 14.57 -5.61
C MET A 23 -13.45 13.94 -4.41
N LEU A 24 -13.00 12.75 -3.99
CA LEU A 24 -13.48 12.04 -2.80
C LEU A 24 -12.79 12.49 -1.49
N LEU A 25 -11.97 13.54 -1.54
CA LEU A 25 -11.18 14.06 -0.39
C LEU A 25 -10.19 13.05 0.20
N LYS A 26 -9.81 12.01 -0.56
CA LYS A 26 -8.84 10.97 -0.22
C LYS A 26 -7.43 11.37 -0.68
N PHE A 27 -6.85 12.37 0.00
CA PHE A 27 -5.61 13.01 -0.45
C PHE A 27 -4.36 12.13 -0.32
N ASP A 28 -4.30 11.25 0.68
CA ASP A 28 -3.17 10.33 0.85
C ASP A 28 -3.15 9.27 -0.27
N GLU A 29 -4.30 8.73 -0.63
CA GLU A 29 -4.46 7.77 -1.73
C GLU A 29 -4.16 8.41 -3.08
N ALA A 30 -4.63 9.63 -3.32
CA ALA A 30 -4.30 10.40 -4.52
C ALA A 30 -2.80 10.70 -4.61
N ARG A 31 -2.16 11.03 -3.48
CA ARG A 31 -0.71 11.28 -3.40
C ARG A 31 0.07 10.02 -3.75
N GLU A 32 -0.34 8.88 -3.23
CA GLU A 32 0.28 7.59 -3.52
C GLU A 32 0.19 7.23 -5.01
N ASP A 33 -0.98 7.40 -5.63
CA ASP A 33 -1.14 7.20 -7.08
C ASP A 33 -0.25 8.14 -7.91
N ALA A 34 -0.14 9.39 -7.48
CA ALA A 34 0.73 10.38 -8.11
C ALA A 34 2.20 9.95 -8.05
N TYR A 35 2.71 9.55 -6.88
CA TYR A 35 4.09 9.08 -6.75
C TYR A 35 4.35 7.81 -7.55
N ARG A 36 3.43 6.84 -7.54
CA ARG A 36 3.55 5.64 -8.36
C ARG A 36 3.64 5.98 -9.84
N SER A 37 2.81 6.90 -10.31
CA SER A 37 2.83 7.29 -11.73
C SER A 37 4.15 7.90 -12.19
N LEU A 38 4.91 8.52 -11.28
CA LEU A 38 6.24 9.08 -11.55
C LEU A 38 7.32 7.99 -11.67
N GLN A 39 7.10 6.80 -11.11
CA GLN A 39 8.03 5.67 -11.23
C GLN A 39 7.94 4.99 -12.60
N TYR A 40 6.78 5.03 -13.24
CA TYR A 40 6.56 4.36 -14.53
C TYR A 40 7.01 5.20 -15.74
N HIS A 41 7.13 6.53 -15.62
CA HIS A 41 7.50 7.41 -16.73
C HIS A 41 8.63 8.38 -16.43
N PHE A 42 9.43 8.61 -17.48
CA PHE A 42 10.46 9.64 -17.51
C PHE A 42 10.17 10.75 -18.53
N ASP A 43 9.07 10.67 -19.30
CA ASP A 43 8.72 11.72 -20.27
C ASP A 43 8.14 12.95 -19.56
N PRO A 44 8.85 14.09 -19.54
CA PRO A 44 8.37 15.30 -18.88
C PRO A 44 7.06 15.83 -19.44
N SER A 45 6.73 15.52 -20.71
CA SER A 45 5.56 16.04 -21.43
C SER A 45 4.22 15.54 -20.86
N VAL A 46 4.22 14.40 -20.17
CA VAL A 46 3.02 13.76 -19.59
C VAL A 46 2.99 13.91 -18.07
N MET A 47 4.16 14.01 -17.44
CA MET A 47 4.31 14.02 -15.98
C MET A 47 3.70 15.24 -15.29
N TRP A 48 3.47 16.36 -15.99
CA TRP A 48 2.90 17.59 -15.40
C TRP A 48 1.62 17.32 -14.60
N ASN A 49 0.81 16.36 -15.02
CA ASN A 49 -0.45 15.98 -14.35
C ASN A 49 -0.18 15.34 -12.97
N SER A 50 0.83 14.47 -12.86
CA SER A 50 1.25 13.89 -11.57
C SER A 50 1.72 14.97 -10.60
N TYR A 51 2.51 15.93 -11.08
CA TYR A 51 2.98 17.07 -10.28
C TYR A 51 1.82 17.98 -9.85
N GLU A 52 0.83 18.20 -10.72
CA GLU A 52 -0.39 18.94 -10.36
C GLU A 52 -1.13 18.25 -9.21
N VAL A 53 -1.40 16.94 -9.33
CA VAL A 53 -2.07 16.13 -8.30
C VAL A 53 -1.31 16.21 -6.96
N LEU A 54 0.03 16.05 -6.98
CA LEU A 54 0.86 16.19 -5.77
C LEU A 54 0.73 17.58 -5.15
N GLY A 55 0.75 18.64 -5.97
CA GLY A 55 0.53 20.01 -5.51
C GLY A 55 -0.80 20.18 -4.79
N HIS A 56 -1.89 19.65 -5.36
CA HIS A 56 -3.21 19.66 -4.73
C HIS A 56 -3.24 18.90 -3.39
N CYS A 57 -2.66 17.70 -3.36
CA CYS A 57 -2.60 16.88 -2.14
C CYS A 57 -1.85 17.59 -1.02
N TYR A 58 -0.63 18.08 -1.28
CA TYR A 58 0.17 18.76 -0.26
C TYR A 58 -0.41 20.10 0.18
N ALA A 59 -1.07 20.83 -0.73
CA ALA A 59 -1.79 22.05 -0.37
C ALA A 59 -2.94 21.77 0.60
N LYS A 60 -3.62 20.63 0.46
CA LYS A 60 -4.70 20.20 1.36
C LYS A 60 -4.21 19.61 2.67
N ILE A 61 -3.08 18.91 2.65
CA ILE A 61 -2.39 18.40 3.86
C ILE A 61 -1.82 19.56 4.71
N GLY A 62 -1.63 20.75 4.12
CA GLY A 62 -1.10 21.93 4.81
C GLY A 62 0.42 22.08 4.70
N LYS A 63 1.09 21.26 3.89
CA LYS A 63 2.51 21.43 3.53
C LYS A 63 2.62 22.35 2.30
N HIS A 64 2.35 23.63 2.52
CA HIS A 64 2.31 24.66 1.49
C HIS A 64 3.65 24.84 0.75
N ASN A 65 4.79 24.78 1.44
CA ASN A 65 6.11 24.89 0.82
C ASN A 65 6.36 23.76 -0.18
N THR A 66 6.03 22.53 0.23
CA THR A 66 6.14 21.34 -0.62
C THR A 66 5.18 21.44 -1.82
N ALA A 67 3.95 21.88 -1.60
CA ALA A 67 2.97 22.09 -2.66
C ALA A 67 3.42 23.13 -3.69
N GLU A 68 4.07 24.22 -3.26
CA GLU A 68 4.62 25.24 -4.13
C GLU A 68 5.67 24.66 -5.10
N GLY A 69 6.56 23.82 -4.57
CA GLY A 69 7.56 23.11 -5.38
C GLY A 69 6.92 22.19 -6.44
N PHE A 70 5.85 21.48 -6.08
CA PHE A 70 5.15 20.60 -7.02
C PHE A 70 4.39 21.36 -8.12
N PHE A 71 3.68 22.45 -7.78
CA PHE A 71 2.99 23.27 -8.77
C PHE A 71 3.96 23.97 -9.73
N SER A 72 5.11 24.42 -9.24
CA SER A 72 6.16 25.02 -10.09
C SER A 72 6.67 24.02 -11.12
N GLN A 73 6.94 22.78 -10.70
CA GLN A 73 7.34 21.68 -11.59
C GLN A 73 6.22 21.30 -12.58
N ALA A 74 4.96 21.32 -12.14
CA ALA A 74 3.82 21.08 -13.02
C ALA A 74 3.74 22.12 -14.14
N LEU A 75 3.86 23.41 -13.82
CA LEU A 75 3.82 24.50 -14.80
C LEU A 75 5.00 24.43 -15.79
N GLU A 76 6.21 24.15 -15.30
CA GLU A 76 7.38 24.01 -16.16
C GLU A 76 7.20 22.87 -17.19
N ARG A 77 6.73 21.71 -16.73
CA ARG A 77 6.49 20.53 -17.57
C ARG A 77 5.29 20.72 -18.50
N LEU A 78 4.25 21.43 -18.07
CA LEU A 78 3.10 21.77 -18.90
C LEU A 78 3.50 22.57 -20.14
N LYS A 79 4.47 23.50 -20.02
CA LYS A 79 4.99 24.26 -21.16
C LYS A 79 5.62 23.34 -22.21
N LYS A 80 6.38 22.35 -21.76
CA LYS A 80 7.05 21.32 -22.58
C LYS A 80 6.11 20.23 -23.10
N SER A 81 4.84 20.22 -22.69
CA SER A 81 3.88 19.17 -23.09
C SER A 81 3.41 19.32 -24.55
N ASN A 82 2.95 18.22 -25.14
CA ASN A 82 2.38 18.18 -26.49
C ASN A 82 0.88 18.56 -26.56
N LEU A 83 0.35 19.20 -25.50
CA LEU A 83 -1.05 19.63 -25.45
C LEU A 83 -1.32 20.81 -26.39
N ASP A 84 -2.58 20.93 -26.85
CA ASP A 84 -3.03 22.11 -27.57
C ASP A 84 -2.98 23.36 -26.68
N GLN A 85 -2.78 24.52 -27.31
CA GLN A 85 -2.61 25.78 -26.59
C GLN A 85 -3.82 26.12 -25.71
N LYS A 86 -5.03 25.79 -26.15
CA LYS A 86 -6.26 26.05 -25.38
C LYS A 86 -6.26 25.22 -24.08
N ARG A 87 -5.94 23.93 -24.13
CA ARG A 87 -5.81 23.07 -22.94
C ARG A 87 -4.70 23.53 -22.03
N LYS A 88 -3.54 23.92 -22.56
CA LYS A 88 -2.42 24.46 -21.76
C LYS A 88 -2.86 25.68 -20.95
N THR A 89 -3.51 26.65 -21.59
CA THR A 89 -3.99 27.86 -20.90
C THR A 89 -5.03 27.54 -19.82
N VAL A 90 -5.98 26.64 -20.09
CA VAL A 90 -7.00 26.23 -19.09
C VAL A 90 -6.35 25.55 -17.88
N THR A 91 -5.43 24.62 -18.10
CA THR A 91 -4.70 23.94 -17.03
C THR A 91 -3.82 24.91 -16.24
N GLU A 92 -3.11 25.81 -16.92
CA GLU A 92 -2.26 26.82 -16.29
C GLU A 92 -3.08 27.76 -15.40
N MET A 93 -4.26 28.22 -15.84
CA MET A 93 -5.17 29.01 -15.02
C MET A 93 -5.62 28.25 -13.77
N ARG A 94 -5.96 26.96 -13.92
CA ARG A 94 -6.38 26.10 -12.81
C ARG A 94 -5.28 25.96 -11.75
N ILE A 95 -4.05 25.64 -12.17
CA ILE A 95 -2.89 25.51 -11.27
C ILE A 95 -2.61 26.85 -10.59
N ASN A 96 -2.54 27.94 -11.36
CA ASN A 96 -2.21 29.26 -10.83
C ASN A 96 -3.23 29.79 -9.83
N SER A 97 -4.52 29.47 -9.99
CA SER A 97 -5.58 29.86 -9.04
C SER A 97 -5.29 29.36 -7.63
N ILE A 98 -4.73 28.15 -7.50
CA ILE A 98 -4.40 27.54 -6.21
C ILE A 98 -3.00 27.93 -5.77
N PHE A 99 -2.04 27.92 -6.70
CA PHE A 99 -0.67 28.34 -6.45
C PHE A 99 -0.60 29.73 -5.80
N LYS A 100 -1.31 30.72 -6.35
CA LYS A 100 -1.37 32.08 -5.78
C LYS A 100 -1.97 32.11 -4.37
N LYS A 101 -2.92 31.23 -4.05
CA LYS A 101 -3.53 31.16 -2.72
C LYS A 101 -2.57 30.62 -1.67
N ILE A 102 -1.72 29.66 -2.04
CA ILE A 102 -0.80 28.99 -1.10
C ILE A 102 0.58 29.65 -1.03
N LYS A 103 0.97 30.40 -2.06
CA LYS A 103 2.31 31.01 -2.18
C LYS A 103 2.63 31.87 -0.96
N GLY A 104 3.79 31.62 -0.33
CA GLY A 104 4.25 32.35 0.85
C GLY A 104 3.51 32.01 2.16
N ARG A 105 2.58 31.05 2.17
CA ARG A 105 2.02 30.54 3.43
C ARG A 105 3.01 29.58 4.08
N LYS A 106 3.14 29.68 5.40
CA LYS A 106 3.91 28.71 6.19
C LYS A 106 3.19 27.36 6.20
N ASP A 107 3.98 26.30 6.35
CA ASP A 107 3.43 24.96 6.57
C ASP A 107 2.63 24.94 7.87
N ILE A 108 1.47 24.29 7.83
CA ILE A 108 0.64 24.09 9.01
C ILE A 108 1.28 22.95 9.80
N GLY A 109 1.89 23.30 10.94
CA GLY A 109 2.48 22.36 11.90
C GLY A 109 1.40 21.57 12.65
N GLY A 110 0.65 20.75 11.94
CA GLY A 110 -0.10 19.65 12.54
C GLY A 110 0.70 18.39 12.28
N ALA A 111 1.01 17.62 13.33
CA ALA A 111 1.43 16.23 13.15
C ALA A 111 0.43 15.60 12.18
N ALA A 112 0.90 15.14 11.02
CA ALA A 112 0.06 14.31 10.17
C ALA A 112 -0.34 13.15 11.06
N LYS A 113 -1.58 13.18 11.58
CA LYS A 113 -2.20 11.99 12.15
C LYS A 113 -2.37 11.07 10.96
N ASN A 114 -1.30 10.36 10.61
CA ASN A 114 -1.38 9.17 9.79
C ASN A 114 -2.19 8.19 10.65
N ILE A 115 -3.52 8.27 10.58
CA ILE A 115 -4.44 7.29 11.20
C ILE A 115 -4.39 5.96 10.41
N THR A 116 -3.47 5.83 9.46
CA THR A 116 -2.93 4.51 9.15
C THR A 116 -1.89 4.23 10.23
N GLU A 117 -2.35 3.82 11.42
CA GLU A 117 -1.45 3.21 12.40
C GLU A 117 -0.61 2.20 11.64
N VAL A 118 0.69 2.48 11.56
CA VAL A 118 1.65 1.45 11.25
C VAL A 118 1.54 0.53 12.45
N LEU A 119 0.68 -0.49 12.35
CA LEU A 119 0.59 -1.54 13.35
C LEU A 119 1.98 -2.16 13.41
N THR A 120 2.75 -1.74 14.39
CA THR A 120 4.06 -2.32 14.68
C THR A 120 3.81 -3.63 15.36
N THR A 121 4.53 -4.66 14.94
CA THR A 121 4.53 -5.94 15.64
C THR A 121 4.86 -5.70 17.12
N PRO A 122 4.00 -6.14 18.05
CA PRO A 122 4.26 -5.97 19.47
C PRO A 122 5.55 -6.71 19.86
N GLN A 123 6.14 -6.33 20.98
CA GLN A 123 7.25 -7.07 21.60
C GLN A 123 6.70 -7.85 22.78
N VAL A 124 7.30 -9.01 23.07
CA VAL A 124 6.90 -9.82 24.22
C VAL A 124 7.12 -9.05 25.54
N SER A 125 6.19 -9.18 26.48
CA SER A 125 6.34 -8.66 27.84
C SER A 125 7.42 -9.48 28.57
N TYR A 126 8.11 -8.94 29.58
CA TYR A 126 9.03 -9.68 30.47
C TYR A 126 10.29 -10.32 29.86
N GLY A 127 10.71 -9.92 28.66
CA GLY A 127 11.92 -10.45 28.01
C GLY A 127 11.64 -11.74 27.23
N VAL A 128 12.62 -12.16 26.44
CA VAL A 128 12.48 -13.30 25.52
C VAL A 128 12.89 -14.59 26.23
N ASN A 129 12.08 -15.64 26.11
CA ASN A 129 12.42 -16.96 26.63
C ASN A 129 13.60 -17.57 25.84
N GLU A 130 14.59 -18.13 26.55
CA GLU A 130 15.81 -18.69 25.94
C GLU A 130 15.56 -19.93 25.06
N THR A 131 14.52 -20.71 25.38
CA THR A 131 14.16 -21.93 24.65
C THR A 131 13.16 -21.63 23.54
N LEU A 132 12.13 -20.82 23.82
CA LEU A 132 11.07 -20.47 22.88
C LEU A 132 11.14 -18.98 22.53
N MET A 133 11.99 -18.64 21.55
CA MET A 133 12.32 -17.26 21.19
C MET A 133 11.13 -16.40 20.73
N CYS A 134 10.01 -17.02 20.33
CA CYS A 134 8.78 -16.28 20.00
C CYS A 134 7.96 -15.89 21.24
N ALA A 135 8.30 -16.40 22.42
CA ALA A 135 7.54 -16.21 23.65
C ALA A 135 8.31 -15.43 24.72
N THR A 136 7.54 -14.93 25.69
CA THR A 136 8.04 -14.30 26.90
C THR A 136 8.74 -15.28 27.83
N ASP A 137 9.72 -14.81 28.60
CA ASP A 137 10.28 -15.54 29.75
C ASP A 137 9.25 -15.81 30.88
N ALA A 138 8.05 -15.20 30.82
CA ALA A 138 6.94 -15.50 31.71
C ALA A 138 6.22 -16.83 31.45
N VAL A 139 6.67 -17.60 30.46
CA VAL A 139 6.09 -18.90 30.14
C VAL A 139 7.17 -19.95 29.89
N GLU A 140 6.84 -21.22 30.11
CA GLU A 140 7.66 -22.38 29.81
C GLU A 140 6.89 -23.44 29.03
N VAL A 141 7.59 -24.20 28.19
CA VAL A 141 7.04 -25.39 27.55
C VAL A 141 7.21 -26.57 28.51
N ASN A 142 6.11 -27.22 28.87
CA ASN A 142 6.11 -28.36 29.79
C ASN A 142 5.14 -29.44 29.30
N VAL A 143 5.26 -30.67 29.81
CA VAL A 143 4.37 -31.79 29.49
C VAL A 143 3.70 -32.25 30.79
N LYS A 144 2.37 -32.17 30.85
CA LYS A 144 1.59 -32.63 32.01
C LYS A 144 0.75 -33.84 31.65
N GLU A 145 0.57 -34.77 32.58
CA GLU A 145 -0.15 -36.03 32.33
C GLU A 145 -1.58 -35.85 31.77
N LYS A 146 -2.28 -34.77 32.16
CA LYS A 146 -3.67 -34.53 31.76
C LYS A 146 -3.83 -33.71 30.48
N THR A 147 -2.86 -32.87 30.16
CA THR A 147 -2.96 -31.86 29.08
C THR A 147 -1.85 -32.00 28.04
N ASP A 148 -0.97 -32.99 28.20
CA ASP A 148 0.23 -33.21 27.40
C ASP A 148 1.08 -31.93 27.31
N ARG A 149 1.76 -31.71 26.19
CA ARG A 149 2.59 -30.55 25.90
C ARG A 149 1.76 -29.26 25.89
N GLY A 150 2.17 -28.31 26.71
CA GLY A 150 1.54 -27.00 26.80
C GLY A 150 2.53 -25.90 27.14
N LEU A 151 2.06 -24.66 27.01
CA LEU A 151 2.76 -23.46 27.44
C LEU A 151 2.15 -23.02 28.78
N TYR A 152 2.97 -22.94 29.84
CA TYR A 152 2.51 -22.67 31.20
C TYR A 152 3.18 -21.41 31.74
N ALA A 153 2.42 -20.58 32.47
CA ALA A 153 2.95 -19.39 33.11
C ALA A 153 3.89 -19.75 34.28
N THR A 154 5.04 -19.06 34.37
CA THR A 154 6.03 -19.20 35.45
C THR A 154 5.97 -18.05 36.46
N LYS A 155 5.26 -16.97 36.12
CA LYS A 155 5.00 -15.77 36.92
C LYS A 155 3.63 -15.20 36.58
N ASP A 156 3.16 -14.25 37.38
CA ASP A 156 1.90 -13.55 37.11
C ASP A 156 1.99 -12.74 35.81
N ILE A 157 0.91 -12.74 35.02
CA ILE A 157 0.78 -12.07 33.72
C ILE A 157 -0.47 -11.18 33.78
N ASP A 158 -0.32 -9.89 33.47
CA ASP A 158 -1.40 -8.92 33.58
C ASP A 158 -2.19 -8.76 32.27
N PRO A 159 -3.46 -8.32 32.32
CA PRO A 159 -4.22 -8.02 31.12
C PRO A 159 -3.53 -6.97 30.22
N GLY A 160 -3.26 -7.37 28.98
CA GLY A 160 -2.57 -6.53 27.99
C GLY A 160 -1.12 -6.96 27.71
N ASP A 161 -0.56 -7.87 28.50
CA ASP A 161 0.78 -8.41 28.23
C ASP A 161 0.85 -9.28 26.98
N VAL A 162 1.98 -9.18 26.31
CA VAL A 162 2.25 -9.90 25.07
C VAL A 162 3.04 -11.15 25.41
N ILE A 163 2.36 -12.29 25.41
CA ILE A 163 2.94 -13.58 25.76
C ILE A 163 3.78 -14.15 24.61
N MET A 164 3.31 -13.99 23.37
CA MET A 164 3.95 -14.62 22.21
C MET A 164 3.77 -13.77 20.96
N VAL A 165 4.80 -13.72 20.13
CA VAL A 165 4.85 -13.04 18.84
C VAL A 165 5.55 -13.95 17.85
N GLU A 166 4.80 -14.49 16.89
CA GLU A 166 5.33 -15.44 15.91
C GLU A 166 4.92 -15.07 14.49
N LYS A 167 5.86 -15.20 13.55
CA LYS A 167 5.56 -15.08 12.12
C LYS A 167 4.86 -16.36 11.66
N PRO A 168 3.69 -16.29 11.00
CA PRO A 168 3.00 -17.49 10.57
C PRO A 168 3.89 -18.34 9.67
N PHE A 169 3.88 -19.65 9.88
CA PHE A 169 4.59 -20.59 9.01
C PHE A 169 4.05 -20.53 7.57
N VAL A 170 2.71 -20.52 7.43
CA VAL A 170 2.01 -20.21 6.17
C VAL A 170 0.76 -19.39 6.48
N SER A 171 0.43 -18.47 5.59
CA SER A 171 -0.82 -17.70 5.63
C SER A 171 -1.45 -17.62 4.24
N VAL A 172 -2.77 -17.72 4.16
CA VAL A 172 -3.54 -17.58 2.92
C VAL A 172 -4.71 -16.62 3.18
N LEU A 173 -4.94 -15.70 2.25
CA LEU A 173 -6.07 -14.78 2.34
C LEU A 173 -7.35 -15.51 1.94
N CYS A 174 -8.44 -15.31 2.69
CA CYS A 174 -9.75 -15.83 2.29
C CYS A 174 -10.19 -15.22 0.96
N ARG A 175 -10.85 -16.02 0.12
CA ARG A 175 -11.25 -15.63 -1.25
C ARG A 175 -12.14 -14.38 -1.25
N GLU A 176 -13.03 -14.28 -0.28
CA GLU A 176 -13.98 -13.19 -0.11
C GLU A 176 -13.26 -11.84 0.11
N ASN A 177 -11.98 -11.90 0.51
CA ASN A 177 -11.15 -10.73 0.79
C ASN A 177 -10.17 -10.38 -0.34
N PHE A 178 -10.14 -11.12 -1.45
CA PHE A 178 -9.19 -10.86 -2.55
C PHE A 178 -9.28 -9.44 -3.10
N GLU A 179 -10.49 -8.89 -3.20
CA GLU A 179 -10.71 -7.54 -3.75
C GLU A 179 -10.49 -6.43 -2.71
N THR A 180 -10.48 -6.77 -1.42
CA THR A 180 -10.49 -5.79 -0.33
C THR A 180 -9.17 -5.74 0.45
N HIS A 181 -8.35 -6.79 0.40
CA HIS A 181 -7.10 -6.90 1.16
C HIS A 181 -5.94 -7.31 0.27
N CYS A 182 -4.74 -6.85 0.65
CA CYS A 182 -3.50 -7.23 0.00
C CYS A 182 -3.27 -8.73 0.16
N ILE A 183 -3.03 -9.44 -0.94
CA ILE A 183 -2.78 -10.88 -0.91
C ILE A 183 -1.52 -11.27 -0.12
N ASN A 184 -0.56 -10.34 0.03
CA ASN A 184 0.70 -10.61 0.72
C ASN A 184 0.69 -10.26 2.21
N CYS A 185 0.22 -9.05 2.57
CA CYS A 185 0.31 -8.54 3.95
C CYS A 185 -1.05 -8.42 4.64
N PHE A 186 -2.13 -8.79 3.96
CA PHE A 186 -3.53 -8.77 4.43
C PHE A 186 -4.02 -7.38 4.87
N LYS A 187 -3.28 -6.31 4.62
CA LYS A 187 -3.75 -4.94 4.85
C LYS A 187 -4.88 -4.61 3.89
N ARG A 188 -5.90 -3.90 4.39
CA ARG A 188 -7.00 -3.41 3.57
C ARG A 188 -6.48 -2.47 2.48
N LEU A 189 -6.94 -2.70 1.26
CA LEU A 189 -6.52 -1.96 0.09
C LEU A 189 -7.17 -0.58 0.07
N LYS A 190 -6.35 0.45 -0.09
CA LYS A 190 -6.79 1.83 -0.34
C LYS A 190 -6.55 2.23 -1.79
N SER A 191 -5.33 1.99 -2.25
CA SER A 191 -4.89 2.15 -3.64
C SER A 191 -4.28 0.81 -4.11
N PRO A 192 -5.11 -0.11 -4.62
CA PRO A 192 -4.64 -1.44 -5.01
C PRO A 192 -3.80 -1.43 -6.29
N ILE A 193 -2.83 -2.32 -6.36
CA ILE A 193 -2.03 -2.64 -7.55
C ILE A 193 -2.43 -4.06 -7.98
N PRO A 194 -2.90 -4.28 -9.22
CA PRO A 194 -3.20 -5.63 -9.69
C PRO A 194 -1.92 -6.44 -9.85
N CYS A 195 -2.02 -7.77 -9.73
CA CYS A 195 -0.96 -8.65 -10.21
C CYS A 195 -0.75 -8.47 -11.73
N ASP A 196 0.51 -8.51 -12.17
CA ASP A 196 0.88 -8.35 -13.60
C ASP A 196 0.44 -9.54 -14.47
N THR A 197 0.23 -10.70 -13.86
CA THR A 197 -0.04 -11.97 -14.57
C THR A 197 -1.46 -12.49 -14.36
N CYS A 198 -2.10 -12.25 -13.22
CA CYS A 198 -3.49 -12.64 -12.98
C CYS A 198 -4.33 -11.43 -12.55
N SER A 199 -5.51 -11.23 -13.14
CA SER A 199 -6.39 -10.12 -12.77
C SER A 199 -7.22 -10.40 -11.50
N ARG A 200 -6.76 -11.30 -10.62
CA ARG A 200 -7.56 -11.87 -9.52
C ARG A 200 -7.18 -11.38 -8.13
N VAL A 201 -5.93 -10.95 -7.95
CA VAL A 201 -5.43 -10.50 -6.64
C VAL A 201 -4.79 -9.13 -6.76
N TRP A 202 -4.67 -8.49 -5.61
CA TRP A 202 -4.24 -7.11 -5.52
C TRP A 202 -3.25 -6.91 -4.37
N PHE A 203 -2.42 -5.88 -4.50
CA PHE A 203 -1.36 -5.54 -3.56
C PHE A 203 -1.50 -4.10 -3.07
N CYS A 204 -1.06 -3.84 -1.83
CA CYS A 204 -1.10 -2.48 -1.27
C CYS A 204 0.07 -1.60 -1.69
N SER A 205 1.22 -2.18 -2.07
CA SER A 205 2.45 -1.49 -2.47
C SER A 205 3.26 -2.32 -3.47
N GLU A 206 4.17 -1.66 -4.17
CA GLU A 206 5.13 -2.30 -5.09
C GLU A 206 6.04 -3.30 -4.36
N GLU A 207 6.34 -3.04 -3.08
CA GLU A 207 7.07 -3.96 -2.21
C GLU A 207 6.29 -5.25 -2.03
N CYS A 208 4.99 -5.16 -1.68
CA CYS A 208 4.14 -6.35 -1.54
C CYS A 208 3.92 -7.09 -2.86
N LEU A 209 3.95 -6.40 -4.00
CA LEU A 209 3.87 -7.03 -5.32
C LEU A 209 5.15 -7.82 -5.64
N LYS A 210 6.33 -7.31 -5.26
CA LYS A 210 7.62 -7.98 -5.47
C LYS A 210 7.89 -9.08 -4.45
N ASP A 211 7.54 -8.82 -3.19
CA ASP A 211 7.71 -9.73 -2.05
C ASP A 211 6.49 -10.64 -1.88
N THR A 212 6.07 -11.33 -2.93
CA THR A 212 5.16 -12.46 -2.73
C THR A 212 5.99 -13.56 -2.10
N ASN A 213 5.79 -13.93 -0.84
CA ASN A 213 6.52 -14.98 -0.10
C ASN A 213 6.43 -16.39 -0.76
N GLY A 214 6.75 -16.55 -2.05
CA GLY A 214 6.62 -17.75 -2.87
C GLY A 214 5.17 -18.13 -3.24
N LEU A 215 4.21 -17.93 -2.34
CA LEU A 215 2.84 -18.44 -2.46
C LEU A 215 2.14 -17.96 -3.73
N HIS A 216 1.85 -16.66 -3.84
CA HIS A 216 1.14 -16.16 -5.02
C HIS A 216 1.91 -16.42 -6.31
N SER A 217 3.24 -16.28 -6.32
CA SER A 217 4.05 -16.53 -7.52
C SER A 217 3.90 -17.95 -8.07
N SER A 218 3.79 -18.95 -7.19
CA SER A 218 3.60 -20.36 -7.56
C SER A 218 2.15 -20.67 -7.95
N GLU A 219 1.17 -20.06 -7.27
CA GLU A 219 -0.26 -20.29 -7.54
C GLU A 219 -0.80 -19.46 -8.71
N CYS A 220 -0.15 -18.36 -9.09
CA CYS A 220 -0.71 -17.32 -9.96
C CYS A 220 -1.34 -17.87 -11.25
N ARG A 221 -0.66 -18.80 -11.92
CA ARG A 221 -1.11 -19.37 -13.21
C ARG A 221 -2.32 -20.28 -13.05
N VAL A 222 -2.43 -20.97 -11.92
CA VAL A 222 -3.49 -21.96 -11.65
C VAL A 222 -4.58 -21.40 -10.74
N LEU A 223 -4.40 -20.19 -10.19
CA LEU A 223 -5.34 -19.52 -9.30
C LEU A 223 -6.74 -19.42 -9.90
N HIS A 224 -6.84 -19.35 -11.23
CA HIS A 224 -8.13 -19.32 -11.88
C HIS A 224 -8.92 -20.61 -11.76
N LEU A 225 -8.23 -21.75 -11.79
CA LEU A 225 -8.78 -23.11 -11.65
C LEU A 225 -9.04 -23.45 -10.18
N LEU A 226 -8.13 -23.09 -9.29
CA LEU A 226 -8.22 -23.41 -7.85
C LEU A 226 -9.43 -22.79 -7.17
N TYR A 227 -9.93 -21.67 -7.69
CA TYR A 227 -11.04 -20.93 -7.10
C TYR A 227 -12.30 -20.95 -7.98
N GLU A 228 -12.41 -21.86 -8.95
CA GLU A 228 -13.70 -22.12 -9.61
C GLU A 228 -14.63 -22.88 -8.66
N SER A 229 -15.86 -22.36 -8.51
CA SER A 229 -16.87 -22.85 -7.57
C SER A 229 -17.30 -24.30 -7.82
N GLU A 230 -17.08 -24.78 -9.04
CA GLU A 230 -17.40 -26.14 -9.48
C GLU A 230 -16.33 -27.16 -9.09
N ILE A 231 -15.07 -26.74 -8.89
CA ILE A 231 -13.91 -27.64 -8.78
C ILE A 231 -13.43 -27.79 -7.33
N CYS A 232 -13.55 -26.74 -6.50
CA CYS A 232 -12.97 -26.75 -5.15
C CYS A 232 -13.99 -26.39 -4.06
N LYS A 233 -14.69 -27.41 -3.52
CA LYS A 233 -15.13 -27.41 -2.11
C LYS A 233 -14.00 -27.79 -1.15
N VAL A 234 -12.77 -27.89 -1.66
CA VAL A 234 -11.59 -28.19 -0.87
C VAL A 234 -11.04 -26.86 -0.38
N THR A 235 -10.97 -26.69 0.94
CA THR A 235 -10.20 -25.61 1.55
C THR A 235 -8.80 -25.59 0.91
N PRO A 236 -8.29 -24.43 0.46
CA PRO A 236 -6.94 -24.34 -0.08
C PRO A 236 -5.96 -24.74 1.03
N ALA A 237 -5.51 -25.99 0.99
CA ALA A 237 -4.39 -26.43 1.78
C ALA A 237 -3.15 -25.77 1.18
N PRO A 238 -2.32 -25.08 1.99
CA PRO A 238 -1.09 -24.51 1.47
C PRO A 238 -0.25 -25.63 0.84
N LEU A 239 0.05 -25.48 -0.44
CA LEU A 239 1.00 -26.35 -1.13
C LEU A 239 2.37 -26.13 -0.50
N VAL A 240 2.70 -26.92 0.52
CA VAL A 240 4.06 -27.01 1.06
C VAL A 240 4.88 -27.75 0.02
N LEU A 241 5.46 -27.01 -0.92
CA LEU A 241 6.49 -27.53 -1.81
C LEU A 241 7.74 -27.78 -0.96
N ARG A 242 8.03 -29.06 -0.73
CA ARG A 242 9.32 -29.55 -0.24
C ARG A 242 10.40 -29.39 -1.30
#